data_AF-A0A1L9V7E1-F1
#
_entry.id   AF-A0A1L9V7E1-F1
#
_cell.length_a   1.000
_cell.length_b   1.000
_cell.length_c   1.000
_cell.angle_alpha   90.00
_cell.angle_beta   90.00
_cell.angle_gamma   90.00
#
_symmetry.space_group_name_H-M   'P 1'
#
loop_
_entity.id
_entity.type
_entity.pdbx_description
1 polymer ?
#
loop_
_entity_poly.entity_id
_entity_poly.type
_entity_poly.pdbx_seq_one_letter_code
_entity_poly.pdbx_strand_id
1 'polypeptide(L)'
;MAEPIGLASGLLALSTFAFHSSIKLYETVKSFHSHPKRVRDLLEELEALRGVLGSLTEIIDATTDIDLSALDLPLLRCGKACEEFQQEILKCSSRSIGNRTSFRDWARLRYMGDDLDGFRRLLAGYKLTINIALTDANLRESLITAENIEHYECLVETAKADLESHLESIDEKLELILERTLSESDSDALELRQIKEERKSTEKCLQICAQLSDHISQVQLSFKRNGDSGLGLDTERVTNDGLQECKNNLRLTISELERRMQNVMNRMVTKSKTAMTSEEEHQDLTRLRDEWETAHKCMDICSKANDNLKENMSTIDNYATGDALQFMVSTTGQTINGRNRGLGWRTRQVGGHLSDVTIQHLSRDMTSINIRNPENAGPSSEGTASFISGDATENEAKTEFKERYGQGFTLTPRSSTSTVTG
;
A
#
# COMPACT_ATOMS: atom_id res chain seq x y z
N MET A 1 28.47 -33.83 9.62
CA MET A 1 28.88 -32.54 9.05
C MET A 1 27.90 -32.24 7.93
N ALA A 2 26.95 -31.35 8.18
CA ALA A 2 25.95 -30.93 7.21
C ALA A 2 26.41 -29.56 6.69
N GLU A 3 26.89 -29.54 5.45
CA GLU A 3 27.19 -28.30 4.74
C GLU A 3 25.89 -27.66 4.21
N PRO A 4 25.85 -26.32 4.06
CA PRO A 4 24.65 -25.57 3.73
C PRO A 4 24.43 -25.54 2.20
N ILE A 5 23.63 -26.48 1.71
CA ILE A 5 22.90 -26.35 0.44
C ILE A 5 21.52 -25.83 0.88
N GLY A 6 21.02 -24.64 0.57
CA GLY A 6 21.14 -23.80 -0.61
C GLY A 6 19.76 -23.13 -0.72
N LEU A 7 19.58 -21.94 -0.14
CA LEU A 7 18.28 -21.24 -0.13
C LEU A 7 17.78 -20.94 -1.56
N ALA A 8 18.70 -20.72 -2.51
CA ALA A 8 18.39 -20.61 -3.94
C ALA A 8 17.92 -21.94 -4.57
N SER A 9 18.33 -23.10 -4.03
CA SER A 9 17.91 -24.41 -4.55
C SER A 9 16.45 -24.74 -4.23
N GLY A 10 15.86 -24.10 -3.22
CA GLY A 10 14.44 -24.27 -2.87
C GLY A 10 13.53 -23.49 -3.82
N LEU A 11 13.79 -22.19 -3.98
CA LEU A 11 12.96 -21.31 -4.79
C LEU A 11 12.99 -21.69 -6.28
N LEU A 12 14.17 -21.98 -6.83
CA LEU A 12 14.29 -22.42 -8.23
C LEU A 12 13.52 -23.72 -8.47
N ALA A 13 13.60 -24.67 -7.53
CA ALA A 13 12.85 -25.91 -7.62
C ALA A 13 11.34 -25.68 -7.56
N LEU A 14 10.87 -24.76 -6.72
CA LEU A 14 9.45 -24.41 -6.61
C LEU A 14 8.93 -23.65 -7.85
N SER A 15 9.72 -22.72 -8.38
CA SER A 15 9.40 -22.01 -9.64
C SER A 15 9.31 -23.00 -10.80
N THR A 16 10.31 -23.88 -10.93
CA THR A 16 10.35 -24.93 -11.95
C THR A 16 9.18 -25.88 -11.81
N PHE A 17 8.83 -26.28 -10.59
CA PHE A 17 7.67 -27.13 -10.30
C PHE A 17 6.37 -26.46 -10.74
N ALA A 18 6.11 -25.23 -10.30
CA ALA A 18 4.92 -24.47 -10.68
C ALA A 18 4.82 -24.30 -12.20
N PHE A 19 5.94 -23.95 -12.85
CA PHE A 19 6.01 -23.79 -14.30
C PHE A 19 5.65 -25.09 -15.04
N HIS A 20 6.28 -26.22 -14.68
CA HIS A 20 5.98 -27.52 -15.30
C HIS A 20 4.53 -27.96 -15.05
N SER A 21 4.01 -27.78 -13.84
CA SER A 21 2.63 -28.13 -13.52
C SER A 21 1.63 -27.29 -14.33
N SER A 22 1.89 -25.99 -14.52
CA SER A 22 1.07 -25.12 -15.37
C SER A 22 1.11 -25.53 -16.86
N ILE A 23 2.27 -25.96 -17.37
CA ILE A 23 2.41 -26.53 -18.73
C ILE A 23 1.56 -27.78 -18.88
N LYS A 24 1.71 -28.75 -17.96
CA LYS A 24 0.95 -30.01 -18.00
C LYS A 24 -0.56 -29.78 -18.00
N LEU A 25 -1.02 -28.85 -17.16
CA LEU A 25 -2.44 -28.49 -17.12
C LEU A 25 -2.89 -27.83 -18.42
N TYR A 26 -2.13 -26.87 -18.94
CA TYR A 26 -2.41 -26.22 -20.23
C TYR A 26 -2.52 -27.23 -21.38
N GLU A 27 -1.54 -28.13 -21.51
CA GLU A 27 -1.54 -29.18 -22.54
C GLU A 27 -2.73 -30.12 -22.39
N THR A 28 -3.08 -30.47 -21.16
CA THR A 28 -4.25 -31.31 -20.86
C THR A 28 -5.54 -30.63 -21.33
N VAL A 29 -5.76 -29.36 -20.96
CA VAL A 29 -6.94 -28.60 -21.38
C VAL A 29 -6.97 -28.40 -22.91
N LYS A 30 -5.81 -28.11 -23.52
CA LYS A 30 -5.67 -27.91 -24.97
C LYS A 30 -5.92 -29.17 -25.79
N SER A 31 -5.69 -30.36 -25.23
CA SER A 31 -5.88 -31.63 -25.93
C SER A 31 -7.34 -31.94 -26.31
N PHE A 32 -8.31 -31.31 -25.65
CA PHE A 32 -9.74 -31.44 -25.97
C PHE A 32 -10.10 -30.60 -27.21
N HIS A 33 -10.99 -31.09 -28.09
CA HIS A 33 -11.29 -30.39 -29.36
C HIS A 33 -12.27 -29.22 -29.21
N SER A 34 -13.16 -29.26 -28.21
CA SER A 34 -14.20 -28.25 -28.00
C SER A 34 -13.97 -27.46 -26.73
N HIS A 35 -13.66 -26.17 -26.87
CA HIS A 35 -13.48 -25.24 -25.75
C HIS A 35 -14.64 -24.23 -25.71
N PRO A 36 -15.59 -24.35 -24.76
CA PRO A 36 -16.53 -23.26 -24.49
C PRO A 36 -15.76 -22.02 -24.02
N LYS A 37 -16.39 -20.83 -24.08
CA LYS A 37 -15.73 -19.54 -23.78
C LYS A 37 -14.93 -19.59 -22.47
N ARG A 38 -15.55 -20.06 -21.39
CA ARG A 38 -14.90 -20.19 -20.07
C ARG A 38 -13.60 -20.99 -20.09
N VAL A 39 -13.51 -22.02 -20.93
CA VAL A 39 -12.30 -22.86 -21.06
C VAL A 39 -11.23 -22.16 -21.90
N ARG A 40 -11.63 -21.35 -22.89
CA ARG A 40 -10.67 -20.48 -23.59
C ARG A 40 -10.11 -19.40 -22.66
N ASP A 41 -10.98 -18.78 -21.86
CA ASP A 41 -10.57 -17.79 -20.85
C ASP A 41 -9.61 -18.42 -19.82
N LEU A 42 -9.79 -19.70 -19.45
CA LEU A 42 -8.84 -20.45 -18.62
C LEU A 42 -7.51 -20.72 -19.35
N LEU A 43 -7.54 -21.09 -20.63
CA LEU A 43 -6.32 -21.31 -21.43
C LEU A 43 -5.50 -20.01 -21.58
N GLU A 44 -6.18 -18.88 -21.79
CA GLU A 44 -5.55 -17.56 -21.83
C GLU A 44 -4.84 -17.26 -20.51
N GLU A 45 -5.49 -17.53 -19.36
CA GLU A 45 -4.85 -17.30 -18.07
C GLU A 45 -3.75 -18.29 -17.73
N LEU A 46 -3.84 -19.55 -18.19
CA LEU A 46 -2.73 -20.49 -18.07
C LEU A 46 -1.53 -20.08 -18.93
N GLU A 47 -1.75 -19.53 -20.12
CA GLU A 47 -0.66 -19.00 -20.95
C GLU A 47 0.01 -17.79 -20.27
N ALA A 48 -0.80 -16.86 -19.73
CA ALA A 48 -0.28 -15.71 -19.01
C ALA A 48 0.50 -16.13 -17.74
N LEU A 49 -0.02 -17.09 -16.97
CA LEU A 49 0.65 -17.64 -15.80
C LEU A 49 1.99 -18.32 -16.17
N ARG A 50 2.01 -19.10 -17.25
CA ARG A 50 3.24 -19.71 -17.79
C ARG A 50 4.26 -18.64 -18.18
N GLY A 51 3.81 -17.53 -18.79
CA GLY A 51 4.68 -16.40 -19.13
C GLY A 51 5.41 -15.85 -17.90
N VAL A 52 4.68 -15.53 -16.83
CA VAL A 52 5.27 -14.94 -15.62
C VAL A 52 6.15 -15.93 -14.85
N LEU A 53 5.78 -17.22 -14.82
CA LEU A 53 6.59 -18.29 -14.20
C LEU A 53 7.87 -18.56 -14.99
N GLY A 54 7.81 -18.45 -16.33
CA GLY A 54 9.00 -18.53 -17.19
C GLY A 54 9.98 -17.39 -16.89
N SER A 55 9.48 -16.14 -16.90
CA SER A 55 10.30 -14.97 -16.55
C SER A 55 10.89 -15.07 -15.14
N LEU A 56 10.12 -15.55 -14.17
CA LEU A 56 10.61 -15.76 -12.81
C LEU A 56 11.76 -16.77 -12.77
N THR A 57 11.64 -17.89 -13.49
CA THR A 57 12.67 -18.93 -13.53
C THR A 57 13.95 -18.42 -14.18
N GLU A 58 13.84 -17.67 -15.28
CA GLU A 58 14.98 -17.04 -15.95
C GLU A 58 15.71 -16.04 -15.04
N ILE A 59 14.97 -15.22 -14.28
CA ILE A 59 15.55 -14.23 -13.36
C ILE A 59 16.30 -14.92 -12.20
N ILE A 60 15.70 -15.95 -11.59
CA ILE A 60 16.32 -16.74 -10.52
C ILE A 60 17.59 -17.45 -11.02
N ASP A 61 17.59 -17.94 -12.27
CA ASP A 61 18.76 -18.58 -12.88
C ASP A 61 19.87 -17.57 -13.22
N ALA A 62 19.51 -16.36 -13.64
CA ALA A 62 20.46 -15.34 -14.08
C ALA A 62 21.09 -14.54 -12.93
N THR A 63 20.39 -14.37 -11.80
CA THR A 63 20.80 -13.50 -10.70
C THR A 63 20.76 -14.22 -9.37
N THR A 64 21.84 -14.11 -8.58
CA THR A 64 21.95 -14.77 -7.26
C THR A 64 21.65 -13.84 -6.08
N ASP A 65 21.43 -12.55 -6.33
CA ASP A 65 21.32 -11.51 -5.29
C ASP A 65 19.88 -11.04 -5.02
N ILE A 66 18.89 -11.56 -5.76
CA ILE A 66 17.49 -11.17 -5.58
C ILE A 66 16.81 -12.12 -4.58
N ASP A 67 16.46 -11.59 -3.40
CA ASP A 67 15.68 -12.33 -2.40
C ASP A 67 14.18 -12.37 -2.77
N LEU A 68 13.76 -13.50 -3.31
CA LEU A 68 12.37 -13.82 -3.66
C LEU A 68 11.78 -14.94 -2.79
N SER A 69 12.39 -15.23 -1.63
CA SER A 69 11.96 -16.29 -0.71
C SER A 69 10.50 -16.17 -0.24
N ALA A 70 9.93 -14.96 -0.29
CA ALA A 70 8.52 -14.75 0.03
C ALA A 70 7.57 -15.53 -0.89
N LEU A 71 8.00 -15.87 -2.11
CA LEU A 71 7.22 -16.63 -3.10
C LEU A 71 7.18 -18.14 -2.84
N ASP A 72 7.96 -18.70 -1.90
CA ASP A 72 8.02 -20.15 -1.67
C ASP A 72 6.63 -20.79 -1.51
N LEU A 73 5.81 -20.22 -0.63
CA LEU A 73 4.47 -20.75 -0.37
C LEU A 73 3.51 -20.53 -1.56
N PRO A 74 3.41 -19.31 -2.15
CA PRO A 74 2.64 -19.08 -3.37
C PRO A 74 3.00 -20.02 -4.52
N LEU A 75 4.29 -20.25 -4.80
CA LEU A 75 4.74 -21.10 -5.89
C LEU A 75 4.40 -22.58 -5.64
N LEU A 76 4.67 -23.06 -4.41
CA LEU A 76 4.31 -24.42 -4.02
C LEU A 76 2.81 -24.66 -4.21
N ARG A 77 1.99 -23.71 -3.75
CA ARG A 77 0.54 -23.84 -3.81
C ARG A 77 0.01 -23.71 -5.24
N CYS A 78 0.52 -22.77 -6.03
CA CYS A 78 0.23 -22.63 -7.45
C CYS A 78 0.49 -23.94 -8.21
N GLY A 79 1.67 -24.55 -8.02
CA GLY A 79 2.02 -25.80 -8.68
C GLY A 79 1.11 -26.97 -8.27
N LYS A 80 0.78 -27.09 -6.98
CA LYS A 80 -0.19 -28.08 -6.48
C LYS A 80 -1.58 -27.84 -7.06
N ALA A 81 -2.06 -26.61 -7.11
CA ALA A 81 -3.37 -26.28 -7.65
C ALA A 81 -3.48 -26.67 -9.13
N CYS A 82 -2.42 -26.44 -9.92
CA CYS A 82 -2.35 -26.92 -11.29
C CYS A 82 -2.42 -28.46 -11.39
N GLU A 83 -1.66 -29.20 -10.59
CA GLU A 83 -1.66 -30.67 -10.60
C GLU A 83 -3.00 -31.26 -10.14
N GLU A 84 -3.55 -30.76 -9.03
CA GLU A 84 -4.83 -31.21 -8.47
C GLU A 84 -5.98 -30.97 -9.47
N PHE A 85 -6.01 -29.79 -10.10
CA PHE A 85 -7.03 -29.50 -11.11
C PHE A 85 -6.86 -30.36 -12.36
N GLN A 86 -5.63 -30.59 -12.81
CA GLN A 86 -5.35 -31.53 -13.90
C GLN A 86 -5.86 -32.94 -13.57
N GLN A 87 -5.63 -33.42 -12.35
CA GLN A 87 -6.12 -34.72 -11.90
C GLN A 87 -7.65 -34.80 -11.91
N GLU A 88 -8.35 -33.74 -11.49
CA GLU A 88 -9.81 -33.72 -11.52
C GLU A 88 -10.34 -33.74 -12.97
N ILE A 89 -9.72 -33.01 -13.90
CA ILE A 89 -10.03 -33.11 -15.33
C ILE A 89 -9.86 -34.55 -15.85
N LEU A 90 -8.73 -35.18 -15.54
CA LEU A 90 -8.44 -36.55 -16.00
C LEU A 90 -9.42 -37.58 -15.40
N LYS A 91 -9.75 -37.43 -14.11
CA LYS A 91 -10.74 -38.26 -13.41
C LYS A 91 -12.14 -38.11 -14.01
N CYS A 92 -12.57 -36.90 -14.36
CA CYS A 92 -13.83 -36.70 -15.05
C CYS A 92 -13.80 -37.26 -16.48
N SER A 93 -12.66 -37.20 -17.18
CA SER A 93 -12.52 -37.70 -18.55
C SER A 93 -12.56 -39.23 -18.64
N SER A 94 -12.00 -39.94 -17.67
CA SER A 94 -11.96 -41.42 -17.65
C SER A 94 -13.33 -42.07 -17.45
N ARG A 95 -14.31 -41.32 -16.91
CA ARG A 95 -15.70 -41.77 -16.75
C ARG A 95 -16.52 -41.67 -18.03
N SER A 96 -16.05 -40.93 -19.03
CA SER A 96 -16.72 -40.86 -20.34
C SER A 96 -16.22 -42.00 -21.23
N ILE A 97 -17.13 -42.90 -21.62
CA ILE A 97 -16.86 -44.12 -22.42
C ILE A 97 -16.47 -43.79 -23.89
N GLY A 98 -16.34 -42.52 -24.27
CA GLY A 98 -16.03 -42.07 -25.63
C GLY A 98 -14.65 -41.42 -25.76
N ASN A 99 -14.12 -41.44 -26.98
CA ASN A 99 -12.87 -40.79 -27.40
C ASN A 99 -12.60 -39.47 -26.65
N ARG A 100 -11.35 -39.26 -26.19
CA ARG A 100 -10.86 -38.08 -25.44
C ARG A 100 -11.10 -36.71 -26.09
N THR A 101 -11.76 -36.67 -27.24
CA THR A 101 -11.93 -35.49 -28.09
C THR A 101 -13.05 -34.55 -27.62
N SER A 102 -14.01 -35.01 -26.80
CA SER A 102 -15.19 -34.21 -26.40
C SER A 102 -15.46 -34.29 -24.89
N PHE A 103 -14.85 -33.40 -24.10
CA PHE A 103 -15.26 -33.21 -22.70
C PHE A 103 -16.48 -32.29 -22.62
N ARG A 104 -17.66 -32.87 -22.41
CA ARG A 104 -18.93 -32.13 -22.33
C ARG A 104 -19.23 -31.60 -20.92
N ASP A 105 -18.52 -32.10 -19.92
CA ASP A 105 -18.80 -31.90 -18.51
C ASP A 105 -17.95 -30.77 -17.88
N TRP A 106 -17.49 -29.79 -18.67
CA TRP A 106 -16.76 -28.61 -18.17
C TRP A 106 -17.49 -27.89 -17.04
N ALA A 107 -18.83 -27.84 -17.09
CA ALA A 107 -19.67 -27.22 -16.07
C ALA A 107 -19.72 -28.00 -14.74
N ARG A 108 -19.30 -29.27 -14.73
CA ARG A 108 -19.29 -30.13 -13.54
C ARG A 108 -17.94 -30.17 -12.83
N LEU A 109 -16.89 -29.61 -13.44
CA LEU A 109 -15.60 -29.52 -12.78
C LEU A 109 -15.71 -28.63 -11.56
N ARG A 110 -15.23 -29.18 -10.45
CA ARG A 110 -15.15 -28.47 -9.17
C ARG A 110 -13.73 -28.51 -8.65
N TYR A 111 -13.29 -27.42 -8.05
CA TYR A 111 -12.03 -27.34 -7.34
C TYR A 111 -12.24 -26.59 -6.03
N MET A 112 -12.09 -27.27 -4.90
CA MET A 112 -12.36 -26.68 -3.57
C MET A 112 -13.75 -26.01 -3.51
N GLY A 113 -14.77 -26.71 -4.00
CA GLY A 113 -16.14 -26.18 -4.14
C GLY A 113 -16.37 -25.22 -5.32
N ASP A 114 -15.33 -24.61 -5.91
CA ASP A 114 -15.48 -23.62 -6.97
C ASP A 114 -15.68 -24.23 -8.35
N ASP A 115 -16.27 -23.44 -9.24
CA ASP A 115 -16.33 -23.72 -10.67
C ASP A 115 -15.05 -23.32 -11.41
N LEU A 116 -15.05 -23.52 -12.72
CA LEU A 116 -13.92 -23.18 -13.59
C LEU A 116 -13.51 -21.69 -13.52
N ASP A 117 -14.46 -20.78 -13.24
CA ASP A 117 -14.15 -19.34 -13.16
C ASP A 117 -13.53 -19.00 -11.80
N GLY A 118 -13.93 -19.69 -10.73
CA GLY A 118 -13.24 -19.63 -9.45
C GLY A 118 -11.80 -20.11 -9.55
N PHE A 119 -11.55 -21.26 -10.18
CA PHE A 119 -10.18 -21.74 -10.42
C PHE A 119 -9.37 -20.77 -11.30
N ARG A 120 -9.99 -20.17 -12.33
CA ARG A 120 -9.32 -19.14 -13.15
C ARG A 120 -8.92 -17.92 -12.32
N ARG A 121 -9.81 -17.42 -11.45
CA ARG A 121 -9.51 -16.29 -10.53
C ARG A 121 -8.38 -16.63 -9.57
N LEU A 122 -8.35 -17.85 -9.05
CA LEU A 122 -7.25 -18.36 -8.24
C LEU A 122 -5.90 -18.26 -8.98
N LEU A 123 -5.83 -18.73 -10.23
CA LEU A 123 -4.61 -18.62 -11.04
C LEU A 123 -4.23 -17.16 -11.33
N ALA A 124 -5.21 -16.29 -11.55
CA ALA A 124 -4.96 -14.87 -11.74
C ALA A 124 -4.34 -14.23 -10.48
N GLY A 125 -4.78 -14.61 -9.28
CA GLY A 125 -4.19 -14.17 -8.02
C GLY A 125 -2.71 -14.59 -7.88
N TYR A 126 -2.38 -15.83 -8.23
CA TYR A 126 -0.98 -16.28 -8.28
C TYR A 126 -0.14 -15.50 -9.29
N LYS A 127 -0.66 -15.32 -10.51
CA LYS A 127 0.00 -14.56 -11.57
C LYS A 127 0.31 -13.13 -11.12
N LEU A 128 -0.67 -12.43 -10.53
CA LEU A 128 -0.51 -11.07 -10.03
C LEU A 128 0.53 -11.00 -8.90
N THR A 129 0.50 -11.96 -7.97
CA THR A 129 1.47 -12.03 -6.87
C THR A 129 2.90 -12.20 -7.37
N ILE A 130 3.11 -13.10 -8.35
CA ILE A 130 4.42 -13.32 -8.98
C ILE A 130 4.89 -12.04 -9.67
N ASN A 131 4.01 -11.39 -10.44
CA ASN A 131 4.33 -10.12 -11.10
C ASN A 131 4.69 -9.00 -10.13
N ILE A 132 3.99 -8.90 -9.00
CA ILE A 132 4.31 -7.94 -7.94
C ILE A 132 5.69 -8.21 -7.35
N ALA A 133 6.03 -9.47 -7.05
CA ALA A 133 7.35 -9.81 -6.54
C ALA A 133 8.46 -9.51 -7.56
N LEU A 134 8.24 -9.80 -8.84
CA LEU A 134 9.18 -9.44 -9.91
C LEU A 134 9.32 -7.93 -10.08
N THR A 135 8.21 -7.20 -9.92
CA THR A 135 8.20 -5.74 -9.96
C THR A 135 8.99 -5.17 -8.78
N ASP A 136 8.82 -5.68 -7.57
CA ASP A 136 9.59 -5.26 -6.40
C ASP A 136 11.09 -5.50 -6.59
N ALA A 137 11.47 -6.66 -7.14
CA ALA A 137 12.85 -6.97 -7.47
C ALA A 137 13.44 -5.97 -8.48
N ASN A 138 12.74 -5.71 -9.59
CA ASN A 138 13.15 -4.74 -10.60
C ASN A 138 13.22 -3.31 -10.04
N LEU A 139 12.35 -2.97 -9.10
CA LEU A 139 12.31 -1.67 -8.44
C LEU A 139 13.54 -1.45 -7.55
N ARG A 140 14.10 -2.52 -6.96
CA ARG A 140 15.36 -2.46 -6.20
C ARG A 140 16.59 -2.25 -7.10
N GLU A 141 16.57 -2.76 -8.33
CA GLU A 141 17.71 -2.70 -9.26
C GLU A 141 17.77 -1.42 -10.12
N SER A 142 16.65 -0.70 -10.30
CA SER A 142 16.53 0.38 -11.30
C SER A 142 16.38 1.80 -10.71
N LEU A 143 16.82 2.81 -11.48
CA LEU A 143 16.51 4.23 -11.23
C LEU A 143 15.08 4.52 -11.75
N ILE A 144 14.12 4.59 -10.83
CA ILE A 144 12.68 4.66 -11.11
C ILE A 144 12.27 6.04 -11.67
N THR A 145 11.37 6.05 -12.66
CA THR A 145 10.66 7.25 -13.16
C THR A 145 9.26 7.37 -12.51
N ALA A 146 8.72 8.58 -12.39
CA ALA A 146 7.43 8.83 -11.72
C ALA A 146 6.24 8.09 -12.36
N GLU A 147 6.22 7.93 -13.70
CA GLU A 147 5.17 7.19 -14.42
C GLU A 147 5.12 5.70 -14.05
N ASN A 148 6.29 5.10 -13.74
CA ASN A 148 6.34 3.69 -13.34
C ASN A 148 5.74 3.49 -11.94
N ILE A 149 5.82 4.48 -11.05
CA ILE A 149 5.30 4.42 -9.69
C ILE A 149 3.77 4.33 -9.68
N GLU A 150 3.07 5.18 -10.45
CA GLU A 150 1.61 5.14 -10.54
C GLU A 150 1.09 3.80 -11.10
N HIS A 151 1.81 3.25 -12.09
CA HIS A 151 1.48 1.92 -12.63
C HIS A 151 1.61 0.82 -11.58
N TYR A 152 2.68 0.86 -10.77
CA TYR A 152 2.91 -0.13 -9.71
C TYR A 152 1.90 -0.02 -8.57
N GLU A 153 1.50 1.19 -8.19
CA GLU A 153 0.42 1.40 -7.21
C GLU A 153 -0.89 0.78 -7.68
N CYS A 154 -1.28 1.05 -8.93
CA CYS A 154 -2.48 0.48 -9.53
C CYS A 154 -2.44 -1.06 -9.54
N LEU A 155 -1.28 -1.64 -9.89
CA LEU A 155 -1.08 -3.10 -9.88
C LEU A 155 -1.23 -3.69 -8.47
N VAL A 156 -0.63 -3.06 -7.46
CA VAL A 156 -0.69 -3.51 -6.06
C VAL A 156 -2.11 -3.42 -5.51
N GLU A 157 -2.81 -2.32 -5.73
CA GLU A 157 -4.20 -2.14 -5.25
C GLU A 157 -5.15 -3.14 -5.92
N THR A 158 -5.00 -3.38 -7.22
CA THR A 158 -5.80 -4.38 -7.94
C THR A 158 -5.56 -5.79 -7.39
N ALA A 159 -4.30 -6.19 -7.21
CA ALA A 159 -3.97 -7.51 -6.68
C ALA A 159 -4.44 -7.69 -5.24
N LYS A 160 -4.33 -6.65 -4.42
CA LYS A 160 -4.80 -6.66 -3.04
C LYS A 160 -6.31 -6.89 -2.99
N ALA A 161 -7.10 -6.14 -3.75
CA ALA A 161 -8.55 -6.29 -3.81
C ALA A 161 -8.96 -7.70 -4.28
N ASP A 162 -8.31 -8.23 -5.31
CA ASP A 162 -8.59 -9.59 -5.82
C ASP A 162 -8.25 -10.67 -4.79
N LEU A 163 -7.11 -10.54 -4.08
CA LEU A 163 -6.67 -11.49 -3.06
C LEU A 163 -7.51 -11.41 -1.78
N GLU A 164 -7.95 -10.23 -1.36
CA GLU A 164 -8.87 -10.05 -0.23
C GLU A 164 -10.23 -10.69 -0.53
N SER A 165 -10.80 -10.47 -1.72
CA SER A 165 -12.04 -11.13 -2.13
C SER A 165 -11.89 -12.66 -2.18
N HIS A 166 -10.74 -13.15 -2.62
CA HIS A 166 -10.44 -14.58 -2.62
C HIS A 166 -10.29 -15.15 -1.21
N LEU A 167 -9.67 -14.41 -0.28
CA LEU A 167 -9.53 -14.80 1.12
C LEU A 167 -10.90 -14.89 1.82
N GLU A 168 -11.77 -13.90 1.60
CA GLU A 168 -13.15 -13.93 2.10
C GLU A 168 -13.90 -15.19 1.61
N SER A 169 -13.79 -15.50 0.31
CA SER A 169 -14.40 -16.73 -0.24
C SER A 169 -13.82 -18.01 0.37
N ILE A 170 -12.53 -18.04 0.69
CA ILE A 170 -11.89 -19.18 1.36
C ILE A 170 -12.41 -19.35 2.78
N ASP A 171 -12.55 -18.24 3.53
CA ASP A 171 -13.04 -18.26 4.90
C ASP A 171 -14.51 -18.70 4.95
N GLU A 172 -15.37 -18.22 4.04
CA GLU A 172 -16.76 -18.71 3.87
C GLU A 172 -16.81 -20.23 3.63
N LYS A 173 -15.92 -20.77 2.80
CA LYS A 173 -15.85 -22.21 2.52
C LYS A 173 -15.40 -23.01 3.73
N LEU A 174 -14.45 -22.48 4.51
CA LEU A 174 -14.02 -23.10 5.76
C LEU A 174 -15.17 -23.20 6.74
N GLU A 175 -15.98 -22.14 6.89
CA GLU A 175 -17.16 -22.16 7.76
C GLU A 175 -18.17 -23.22 7.33
N LEU A 176 -18.52 -23.27 6.03
CA LEU A 176 -19.46 -24.25 5.47
C LEU A 176 -19.01 -25.71 5.68
N ILE A 177 -17.71 -25.98 5.48
CA ILE A 177 -17.17 -27.33 5.71
C ILE A 177 -17.20 -27.68 7.19
N LEU A 178 -16.83 -26.75 8.06
CA LEU A 178 -16.87 -26.94 9.51
C LEU A 178 -18.31 -27.19 10.01
N GLU A 179 -19.32 -26.54 9.43
CA GLU A 179 -20.74 -26.84 9.70
C GLU A 179 -21.14 -28.25 9.23
N ARG A 180 -20.64 -28.68 8.08
CA ARG A 180 -20.92 -30.00 7.50
C ARG A 180 -20.16 -31.14 8.17
N THR A 181 -19.04 -30.86 8.85
CA THR A 181 -18.18 -31.90 9.47
C THR A 181 -18.86 -32.64 10.63
N LEU A 182 -20.10 -32.31 10.97
CA LEU A 182 -20.99 -33.14 11.80
C LEU A 182 -21.34 -34.51 11.15
N SER A 183 -20.97 -34.73 9.88
CA SER A 183 -21.09 -36.02 9.20
C SER A 183 -19.75 -36.38 8.53
N GLU A 184 -18.96 -37.22 9.20
CA GLU A 184 -17.59 -37.60 8.81
C GLU A 184 -17.50 -38.27 7.44
N SER A 185 -16.85 -37.63 6.47
CA SER A 185 -16.40 -38.30 5.23
C SER A 185 -14.93 -37.97 4.93
N ASP A 186 -14.14 -38.96 4.51
CA ASP A 186 -12.70 -38.80 4.17
C ASP A 186 -12.44 -37.76 3.07
N SER A 187 -13.45 -37.51 2.20
CA SER A 187 -13.39 -36.48 1.16
C SER A 187 -13.35 -35.07 1.76
N ASP A 188 -14.11 -34.84 2.85
CA ASP A 188 -14.20 -33.53 3.49
C ASP A 188 -12.88 -33.19 4.20
N ALA A 189 -12.13 -34.18 4.68
CA ALA A 189 -10.83 -33.99 5.31
C ALA A 189 -9.73 -33.53 4.32
N LEU A 190 -9.76 -34.04 3.07
CA LEU A 190 -8.83 -33.62 2.02
C LEU A 190 -9.13 -32.20 1.54
N GLU A 191 -10.40 -31.90 1.28
CA GLU A 191 -10.86 -30.57 0.85
C GLU A 191 -10.55 -29.52 1.92
N LEU A 192 -10.80 -29.84 3.20
CA LEU A 192 -10.46 -28.98 4.33
C LEU A 192 -8.94 -28.70 4.43
N ARG A 193 -8.09 -29.65 4.06
CA ARG A 193 -6.64 -29.44 4.01
C ARG A 193 -6.25 -28.51 2.87
N GLN A 194 -6.81 -28.72 1.68
CA GLN A 194 -6.53 -27.88 0.51
C GLN A 194 -6.95 -26.43 0.75
N ILE A 195 -8.11 -26.21 1.35
CA ILE A 195 -8.60 -24.86 1.67
C ILE A 195 -7.71 -24.15 2.69
N LYS A 196 -7.13 -24.85 3.66
CA LYS A 196 -6.15 -24.24 4.58
C LYS A 196 -4.80 -23.95 3.95
N GLU A 197 -4.31 -24.86 3.13
CA GLU A 197 -3.07 -24.63 2.38
C GLU A 197 -3.23 -23.41 1.44
N GLU A 198 -4.41 -23.27 0.84
CA GLU A 198 -4.79 -22.11 0.02
C GLU A 198 -4.89 -20.84 0.84
N ARG A 199 -5.63 -20.83 1.95
CA ARG A 199 -5.75 -19.67 2.86
C ARG A 199 -4.39 -19.10 3.24
N LYS A 200 -3.49 -19.99 3.70
CA LYS A 200 -2.13 -19.60 4.11
C LYS A 200 -1.32 -19.02 2.95
N SER A 201 -1.52 -19.55 1.74
CA SER A 201 -0.89 -19.06 0.51
C SER A 201 -1.41 -17.66 0.17
N THR A 202 -2.73 -17.44 0.20
CA THR A 202 -3.37 -16.14 -0.04
C THR A 202 -2.93 -15.07 0.97
N GLU A 203 -2.84 -15.41 2.26
CA GLU A 203 -2.27 -14.52 3.28
C GLU A 203 -0.82 -14.12 2.95
N LYS A 204 -0.02 -15.08 2.43
CA LYS A 204 1.35 -14.79 2.01
C LYS A 204 1.40 -13.90 0.77
N CYS A 205 0.49 -14.09 -0.19
CA CYS A 205 0.34 -13.22 -1.35
C CYS A 205 0.01 -11.77 -0.93
N LEU A 206 -0.89 -11.58 0.04
CA LEU A 206 -1.21 -10.27 0.61
C LEU A 206 0.00 -9.63 1.29
N GLN A 207 0.80 -10.42 2.01
CA GLN A 207 2.05 -9.94 2.60
C GLN A 207 3.03 -9.40 1.53
N ILE A 208 3.14 -10.08 0.39
CA ILE A 208 3.99 -9.64 -0.73
C ILE A 208 3.48 -8.32 -1.31
N CYS A 209 2.16 -8.16 -1.46
CA CYS A 209 1.56 -6.90 -1.90
C CYS A 209 1.88 -5.75 -0.94
N ALA A 210 1.78 -6.00 0.38
CA ALA A 210 2.13 -5.01 1.40
C ALA A 210 3.61 -4.62 1.35
N GLN A 211 4.52 -5.57 1.09
CA GLN A 211 5.96 -5.30 0.96
C GLN A 211 6.26 -4.34 -0.19
N LEU A 212 5.68 -4.55 -1.38
CA LEU A 212 5.87 -3.62 -2.50
C LEU A 212 5.25 -2.25 -2.21
N SER A 213 4.07 -2.20 -1.58
CA SER A 213 3.43 -0.94 -1.18
C SER A 213 4.31 -0.11 -0.23
N ASP A 214 4.91 -0.77 0.76
CA ASP A 214 5.85 -0.15 1.71
C ASP A 214 7.11 0.34 0.98
N HIS A 215 7.62 -0.42 0.02
CA HIS A 215 8.81 -0.04 -0.75
C HIS A 215 8.54 1.15 -1.68
N ILE A 216 7.40 1.16 -2.37
CA ILE A 216 6.93 2.31 -3.18
C ILE A 216 6.84 3.56 -2.30
N SER A 217 6.24 3.45 -1.11
CA SER A 217 6.11 4.56 -0.16
C SER A 217 7.48 5.11 0.28
N GLN A 218 8.45 4.23 0.53
CA GLN A 218 9.82 4.63 0.88
C GLN A 218 10.53 5.35 -0.26
N VAL A 219 10.38 4.84 -1.49
CA VAL A 219 10.95 5.48 -2.69
C VAL A 219 10.37 6.89 -2.87
N GLN A 220 9.05 7.07 -2.74
CA GLN A 220 8.41 8.38 -2.80
C GLN A 220 8.93 9.35 -1.72
N LEU A 221 9.15 8.87 -0.50
CA LEU A 221 9.73 9.67 0.58
C LEU A 221 11.19 10.08 0.30
N SER A 222 11.98 9.19 -0.32
CA SER A 222 13.38 9.46 -0.68
C SER A 222 13.50 10.56 -1.75
N PHE A 223 12.62 10.55 -2.75
CA PHE A 223 12.48 11.64 -3.73
C PHE A 223 12.13 12.98 -3.03
N LYS A 224 11.33 12.94 -1.96
CA LYS A 224 10.92 14.13 -1.20
C LYS A 224 12.03 14.68 -0.29
N ARG A 225 12.97 13.85 0.18
CA ARG A 225 14.06 14.22 1.10
C ARG A 225 15.26 14.85 0.40
N ASN A 226 15.61 14.37 -0.79
CA ASN A 226 16.73 14.93 -1.57
C ASN A 226 16.46 16.35 -2.12
N GLY A 227 15.24 16.86 -1.96
CA GLY A 227 14.86 18.23 -2.31
C GLY A 227 14.72 19.21 -1.14
N ASP A 228 14.99 18.83 0.12
CA ASP A 228 14.65 19.69 1.27
C ASP A 228 15.63 19.55 2.43
N SER A 229 16.71 20.34 2.41
CA SER A 229 17.53 20.63 3.59
C SER A 229 16.99 21.91 4.24
N GLY A 230 16.08 21.76 5.21
CA GLY A 230 15.51 22.89 5.96
C GLY A 230 15.01 22.47 7.33
N LEU A 231 15.68 22.95 8.37
CA LEU A 231 15.38 22.75 9.80
C LEU A 231 14.09 23.48 10.20
N GLY A 232 13.17 22.77 10.86
CA GLY A 232 12.04 23.34 11.60
C GLY A 232 11.55 22.34 12.65
N LEU A 233 11.64 22.68 13.93
CA LEU A 233 11.45 21.80 15.09
C LEU A 233 10.23 22.19 15.94
N ASP A 234 9.55 21.14 16.43
CA ASP A 234 9.11 20.94 17.82
C ASP A 234 7.73 21.39 18.35
N THR A 235 6.69 21.53 17.51
CA THR A 235 5.30 21.45 18.03
C THR A 235 4.40 20.51 17.22
N GLU A 236 4.77 20.23 15.97
CA GLU A 236 4.10 19.33 15.04
C GLU A 236 4.32 17.83 15.34
N ARG A 237 5.29 17.52 16.21
CA ARG A 237 5.67 16.14 16.57
C ARG A 237 4.64 15.46 17.45
N VAL A 238 4.08 16.12 18.47
CA VAL A 238 3.31 15.42 19.51
C VAL A 238 1.98 14.83 19.01
N THR A 239 1.28 15.51 18.10
CA THR A 239 0.05 14.98 17.47
C THR A 239 0.32 13.99 16.35
N ASN A 240 1.39 14.18 15.57
CA ASN A 240 1.80 13.21 14.54
C ASN A 240 2.35 11.93 15.18
N ASP A 241 3.15 12.04 16.24
CA ASP A 241 3.69 10.91 17.00
C ASP A 241 2.55 10.12 17.66
N GLY A 242 1.56 10.79 18.28
CA GLY A 242 0.40 10.12 18.84
C GLY A 242 -0.50 9.43 17.80
N LEU A 243 -0.65 10.01 16.62
CA LEU A 243 -1.40 9.41 15.51
C LEU A 243 -0.64 8.22 14.90
N GLN A 244 0.68 8.35 14.72
CA GLN A 244 1.54 7.26 14.27
C GLN A 244 1.61 6.13 15.30
N GLU A 245 1.67 6.46 16.59
CA GLU A 245 1.60 5.50 17.68
C GLU A 245 0.25 4.77 17.68
N CYS A 246 -0.86 5.49 17.49
CA CYS A 246 -2.19 4.90 17.33
C CYS A 246 -2.23 3.93 16.12
N LYS A 247 -1.70 4.34 14.97
CA LYS A 247 -1.60 3.51 13.77
C LYS A 247 -0.76 2.25 14.00
N ASN A 248 0.39 2.41 14.66
CA ASN A 248 1.27 1.30 15.02
C ASN A 248 0.59 0.33 15.99
N ASN A 249 -0.09 0.85 17.02
CA ASN A 249 -0.84 0.05 17.99
C ASN A 249 -2.00 -0.71 17.34
N LEU A 250 -2.71 -0.06 16.41
CA LEU A 250 -3.79 -0.70 15.66
C LEU A 250 -3.25 -1.82 14.77
N ARG A 251 -2.14 -1.59 14.07
CA ARG A 251 -1.45 -2.61 13.26
C ARG A 251 -0.96 -3.79 14.13
N LEU A 252 -0.41 -3.51 15.30
CA LEU A 252 0.00 -4.55 16.25
C LEU A 252 -1.20 -5.37 16.75
N THR A 253 -2.33 -4.71 17.02
CA THR A 253 -3.55 -5.38 17.46
C THR A 253 -4.13 -6.28 16.37
N ILE A 254 -4.12 -5.81 15.12
CA ILE A 254 -4.48 -6.59 13.93
C ILE A 254 -3.59 -7.85 13.85
N SER A 255 -2.27 -7.70 13.86
CA SER A 255 -1.37 -8.88 13.79
C SER A 255 -1.54 -9.88 14.95
N GLU A 256 -1.84 -9.38 16.16
CA GLU A 256 -2.12 -10.25 17.31
C GLU A 256 -3.46 -11.00 17.16
N LEU A 257 -4.48 -10.34 16.62
CA LEU A 257 -5.77 -10.97 16.29
C LEU A 257 -5.60 -12.02 15.19
N GLU A 258 -4.80 -11.77 14.15
CA GLU A 258 -4.51 -12.74 13.07
C GLU A 258 -3.87 -14.00 13.65
N ARG A 259 -2.85 -13.80 14.50
CA ARG A 259 -2.16 -14.89 15.19
C ARG A 259 -3.13 -15.70 16.05
N ARG A 260 -4.05 -15.03 16.75
CA ARG A 260 -5.06 -15.66 17.59
C ARG A 260 -6.06 -16.47 16.75
N MET A 261 -6.56 -15.91 15.65
CA MET A 261 -7.44 -16.62 14.72
C MET A 261 -6.78 -17.88 14.17
N GLN A 262 -5.51 -17.77 13.76
CA GLN A 262 -4.73 -18.91 13.27
C GLN A 262 -4.56 -19.99 14.35
N ASN A 263 -4.33 -19.58 15.60
CA ASN A 263 -4.21 -20.50 16.73
C ASN A 263 -5.52 -21.25 17.01
N VAL A 264 -6.65 -20.52 17.07
CA VAL A 264 -7.97 -21.10 17.32
C VAL A 264 -8.34 -22.06 16.19
N MET A 265 -8.09 -21.67 14.94
CA MET A 265 -8.31 -22.54 13.79
C MET A 265 -7.47 -23.81 13.87
N ASN A 266 -6.17 -23.72 14.16
CA ASN A 266 -5.33 -24.91 14.34
C ASN A 266 -5.86 -25.84 15.44
N ARG A 267 -6.29 -25.29 16.58
CA ARG A 267 -6.86 -26.06 17.70
C ARG A 267 -8.15 -26.78 17.31
N MET A 268 -9.04 -26.09 16.60
CA MET A 268 -10.30 -26.66 16.10
C MET A 268 -10.05 -27.87 15.20
N VAL A 269 -9.01 -27.79 14.37
CA VAL A 269 -8.64 -28.81 13.38
C VAL A 269 -7.94 -30.01 14.01
N THR A 270 -7.11 -29.76 15.02
CA THR A 270 -6.53 -30.86 15.80
C THR A 270 -7.63 -31.64 16.50
N LYS A 271 -8.62 -30.94 17.09
CA LYS A 271 -9.75 -31.58 17.77
C LYS A 271 -10.68 -32.32 16.82
N SER A 272 -10.93 -31.79 15.63
CA SER A 272 -11.79 -32.45 14.62
C SER A 272 -11.18 -33.73 14.02
N LYS A 273 -9.88 -33.97 14.20
CA LYS A 273 -9.20 -35.20 13.73
C LYS A 273 -9.23 -36.35 14.75
N THR A 274 -9.49 -36.04 16.02
CA THR A 274 -9.71 -37.03 17.07
C THR A 274 -11.18 -37.45 17.04
N ALA A 275 -11.45 -38.75 16.98
CA ALA A 275 -12.81 -39.28 16.98
C ALA A 275 -13.61 -38.68 18.15
N MET A 276 -14.67 -37.94 17.83
CA MET A 276 -15.45 -37.21 18.82
C MET A 276 -16.25 -38.22 19.64
N THR A 277 -15.86 -38.43 20.90
CA THR A 277 -16.46 -39.48 21.74
C THR A 277 -17.19 -38.93 22.97
N SER A 278 -17.07 -37.63 23.26
CA SER A 278 -17.68 -36.97 24.42
C SER A 278 -18.50 -35.72 24.07
N GLU A 279 -19.59 -35.50 24.82
CA GLU A 279 -20.43 -34.28 24.81
C GLU A 279 -19.61 -33.03 25.18
N GLU A 280 -18.58 -33.18 26.02
CA GLU A 280 -17.68 -32.10 26.43
C GLU A 280 -16.79 -31.63 25.26
N GLU A 281 -16.42 -32.54 24.35
CA GLU A 281 -15.62 -32.20 23.16
C GLU A 281 -16.44 -31.41 22.14
N HIS A 282 -17.76 -31.64 22.09
CA HIS A 282 -18.68 -30.88 21.25
C HIS A 282 -18.85 -29.44 21.77
N GLN A 283 -19.07 -29.27 23.07
CA GLN A 283 -19.17 -27.94 23.68
C GLN A 283 -17.89 -27.13 23.52
N ASP A 284 -16.74 -27.79 23.64
CA ASP A 284 -15.42 -27.16 23.42
C ASP A 284 -15.21 -26.71 21.96
N LEU A 285 -15.70 -27.46 20.97
CA LEU A 285 -15.65 -27.03 19.56
C LEU A 285 -16.55 -25.83 19.30
N THR A 286 -17.78 -25.84 19.83
CA THR A 286 -18.68 -24.68 19.74
C THR A 286 -18.03 -23.44 20.34
N ARG A 287 -17.41 -23.57 21.51
CA ARG A 287 -16.66 -22.48 22.14
C ARG A 287 -15.50 -21.98 21.29
N LEU A 288 -14.73 -22.87 20.64
CA LEU A 288 -13.65 -22.47 19.74
C LEU A 288 -14.18 -21.74 18.50
N ARG A 289 -15.36 -22.10 18.00
CA ARG A 289 -16.03 -21.38 16.91
C ARG A 289 -16.43 -19.97 17.35
N ASP A 290 -17.07 -19.83 18.52
CA ASP A 290 -17.46 -18.53 19.05
C ASP A 290 -16.23 -17.61 19.31
N GLU A 291 -15.14 -18.20 19.82
CA GLU A 291 -13.85 -17.49 20.01
C GLU A 291 -13.26 -17.01 18.67
N TRP A 292 -13.37 -17.81 17.61
CA TRP A 292 -12.92 -17.44 16.26
C TRP A 292 -13.78 -16.34 15.66
N GLU A 293 -15.11 -16.48 15.71
CA GLU A 293 -16.05 -15.50 15.16
C GLU A 293 -15.92 -14.14 15.86
N THR A 294 -15.70 -14.15 17.17
CA THR A 294 -15.43 -12.93 17.96
C THR A 294 -14.12 -12.27 17.53
N ALA A 295 -13.05 -13.06 17.37
CA ALA A 295 -11.76 -12.53 16.92
C ALA A 295 -11.85 -11.96 15.50
N HIS A 296 -12.59 -12.61 14.61
CA HIS A 296 -12.86 -12.13 13.26
C HIS A 296 -13.61 -10.79 13.27
N LYS A 297 -14.69 -10.65 14.06
CA LYS A 297 -15.41 -9.37 14.19
C LYS A 297 -14.54 -8.24 14.75
N CYS A 298 -13.71 -8.54 15.76
CA CYS A 298 -12.76 -7.56 16.29
C CYS A 298 -11.74 -7.12 15.23
N MET A 299 -11.27 -8.05 14.41
CA MET A 299 -10.37 -7.74 13.29
C MET A 299 -11.01 -6.76 12.32
N ASP A 300 -12.24 -7.07 11.93
CA ASP A 300 -12.99 -6.31 10.95
C ASP A 300 -13.19 -4.86 11.40
N ILE A 301 -13.49 -4.67 12.68
CA ILE A 301 -13.59 -3.35 13.32
C ILE A 301 -12.23 -2.63 13.30
N CYS A 302 -11.15 -3.31 13.67
CA CYS A 302 -9.81 -2.73 13.70
C CYS A 302 -9.31 -2.35 12.29
N SER A 303 -9.59 -3.18 11.28
CA SER A 303 -9.23 -2.91 9.89
C SER A 303 -10.00 -1.70 9.35
N LYS A 304 -11.33 -1.67 9.53
CA LYS A 304 -12.17 -0.52 9.17
C LYS A 304 -11.72 0.76 9.86
N ALA A 305 -11.31 0.70 11.12
CA ALA A 305 -10.78 1.85 11.83
C ALA A 305 -9.46 2.35 11.20
N ASN A 306 -8.59 1.43 10.78
CA ASN A 306 -7.32 1.75 10.11
C ASN A 306 -7.53 2.40 8.73
N ASP A 307 -8.51 1.92 7.96
CA ASP A 307 -8.83 2.48 6.65
C ASP A 307 -9.47 3.86 6.77
N ASN A 308 -10.37 4.07 7.74
CA ASN A 308 -10.93 5.38 8.04
C ASN A 308 -9.86 6.40 8.45
N LEU A 309 -8.81 5.97 9.16
CA LEU A 309 -7.65 6.81 9.47
C LEU A 309 -6.86 7.21 8.22
N LYS A 310 -6.82 6.35 7.19
CA LYS A 310 -6.12 6.59 5.92
C LYS A 310 -6.94 7.50 4.98
N GLU A 311 -8.24 7.29 4.89
CA GLU A 311 -9.14 8.01 3.95
C GLU A 311 -9.48 9.44 4.39
N ASN A 312 -9.53 9.71 5.71
CA ASN A 312 -9.89 11.04 6.23
C ASN A 312 -8.73 12.04 6.31
N MET A 313 -7.57 11.73 5.73
CA MET A 313 -6.39 12.59 5.74
C MET A 313 -6.14 13.20 4.35
N SER A 314 -6.38 14.49 4.19
CA SER A 314 -6.08 15.20 2.95
C SER A 314 -4.59 15.55 2.90
N THR A 315 -3.88 15.07 1.87
CA THR A 315 -2.47 15.43 1.66
C THR A 315 -2.37 16.62 0.72
N ILE A 316 -1.76 17.73 1.17
CA ILE A 316 -1.68 18.98 0.38
C ILE A 316 -0.22 19.45 0.30
N ASP A 317 0.36 19.58 -0.89
CA ASP A 317 1.68 20.21 -1.09
C ASP A 317 1.48 21.48 -1.92
N ASN A 318 1.79 22.63 -1.34
CA ASN A 318 1.54 23.92 -1.95
C ASN A 318 2.85 24.69 -2.06
N TYR A 319 3.13 25.19 -3.26
CA TYR A 319 4.34 25.93 -3.59
C TYR A 319 3.99 27.26 -4.22
N ALA A 320 4.57 28.35 -3.71
CA ALA A 320 4.35 29.67 -4.26
C ALA A 320 5.64 30.49 -4.32
N THR A 321 5.74 31.35 -5.35
CA THR A 321 6.86 32.27 -5.58
C THR A 321 6.39 33.72 -5.65
N GLY A 322 7.23 34.66 -5.22
CA GLY A 322 6.90 36.11 -5.20
C GLY A 322 6.02 36.55 -4.02
N ASP A 323 5.14 37.53 -4.25
CA ASP A 323 4.23 38.10 -3.25
C ASP A 323 2.99 37.19 -3.08
N ALA A 324 3.20 36.00 -2.54
CA ALA A 324 2.19 34.95 -2.43
C ALA A 324 1.46 34.95 -1.08
N LEU A 325 0.16 34.65 -1.13
CA LEU A 325 -0.68 34.34 0.03
C LEU A 325 -1.15 32.89 -0.08
N GLN A 326 -0.72 32.03 0.85
CA GLN A 326 -1.02 30.60 0.84
C GLN A 326 -1.93 30.23 2.02
N PHE A 327 -3.03 29.55 1.73
CA PHE A 327 -3.93 28.97 2.73
C PHE A 327 -3.89 27.45 2.66
N MET A 328 -3.68 26.79 3.79
CA MET A 328 -3.77 25.34 3.98
C MET A 328 -4.66 25.07 5.19
N VAL A 329 -5.97 25.11 4.96
CA VAL A 329 -6.94 25.23 6.05
C VAL A 329 -8.05 24.20 5.93
N SER A 330 -8.42 23.59 7.05
CA SER A 330 -9.56 22.69 7.17
C SER A 330 -10.73 23.43 7.80
N THR A 331 -11.88 23.47 7.14
CA THR A 331 -13.13 24.07 7.67
C THR A 331 -14.08 23.05 8.27
N THR A 332 -13.93 21.79 7.89
CA THR A 332 -14.80 20.67 8.26
C THR A 332 -14.26 19.83 9.42
N GLY A 333 -13.04 20.12 9.89
CA GLY A 333 -12.35 19.34 10.93
C GLY A 333 -11.59 18.14 10.37
N GLN A 334 -11.58 17.96 9.04
CA GLN A 334 -10.76 16.95 8.37
C GLN A 334 -9.28 17.21 8.64
N THR A 335 -8.52 16.13 8.86
CA THR A 335 -7.08 16.24 9.13
C THR A 335 -6.35 16.55 7.82
N ILE A 336 -5.56 17.63 7.82
CA ILE A 336 -4.72 18.00 6.68
C ILE A 336 -3.28 17.64 7.02
N ASN A 337 -2.67 16.82 6.17
CA ASN A 337 -1.24 16.59 6.17
C ASN A 337 -0.64 17.36 5.00
N GLY A 338 -0.04 18.52 5.24
CA GLY A 338 0.44 19.31 4.12
C GLY A 338 1.69 20.13 4.36
N ARG A 339 2.36 20.45 3.26
CA ARG A 339 3.57 21.27 3.24
C ARG A 339 3.29 22.55 2.44
N ASN A 340 3.51 23.70 3.06
CA ASN A 340 3.45 25.01 2.39
C ASN A 340 4.87 25.53 2.17
N ARG A 341 5.29 25.66 0.90
CA ARG A 341 6.59 26.23 0.50
C ARG A 341 6.36 27.60 -0.14
N GLY A 342 7.11 28.60 0.32
CA GLY A 342 7.01 29.98 -0.12
C GLY A 342 8.38 30.58 -0.41
N LEU A 343 8.60 31.07 -1.63
CA LEU A 343 9.85 31.70 -2.07
C LEU A 343 9.57 33.12 -2.59
N GLY A 344 9.66 34.10 -1.69
CA GLY A 344 9.48 35.51 -2.04
C GLY A 344 9.60 36.43 -0.83
N TRP A 345 9.82 37.73 -1.06
CA TRP A 345 10.08 38.69 0.01
C TRP A 345 8.83 39.06 0.84
N ARG A 346 7.62 38.75 0.34
CA ARG A 346 6.33 38.98 1.02
C ARG A 346 5.41 37.75 1.06
N THR A 347 5.97 36.55 1.15
CA THR A 347 5.11 35.36 1.28
C THR A 347 4.43 35.30 2.66
N ARG A 348 3.11 35.06 2.67
CA ARG A 348 2.30 34.87 3.88
C ARG A 348 1.61 33.52 3.82
N GLN A 349 1.64 32.79 4.92
CA GLN A 349 1.08 31.45 5.00
C GLN A 349 0.12 31.35 6.18
N VAL A 350 -1.00 30.67 5.95
CA VAL A 350 -2.02 30.38 6.96
C VAL A 350 -2.29 28.88 6.92
N GLY A 351 -2.18 28.22 8.06
CA GLY A 351 -2.37 26.78 8.20
C GLY A 351 -3.28 26.43 9.37
N GLY A 352 -3.97 25.29 9.29
CA GLY A 352 -4.65 24.66 10.42
C GLY A 352 -6.17 24.55 10.29
N HIS A 353 -6.87 24.44 11.42
CA HIS A 353 -8.32 24.38 11.44
C HIS A 353 -8.90 25.77 11.69
N LEU A 354 -9.67 26.30 10.73
CA LEU A 354 -10.32 27.61 10.85
C LEU A 354 -11.75 27.51 10.33
N SER A 355 -12.66 28.27 10.96
CA SER A 355 -14.02 28.38 10.45
C SER A 355 -14.08 29.14 9.13
N ASP A 356 -15.11 28.89 8.32
CA ASP A 356 -15.37 29.64 7.08
C ASP A 356 -15.36 31.16 7.30
N VAL A 357 -15.92 31.62 8.42
CA VAL A 357 -15.98 33.04 8.79
C VAL A 357 -14.58 33.60 9.02
N THR A 358 -13.74 32.87 9.76
CA THR A 358 -12.36 33.25 10.04
C THR A 358 -11.52 33.33 8.76
N ILE A 359 -11.67 32.36 7.85
CA ILE A 359 -10.96 32.35 6.57
C ILE A 359 -11.37 33.53 5.71
N GLN A 360 -12.67 33.81 5.61
CA GLN A 360 -13.17 34.95 4.82
C GLN A 360 -12.66 36.29 5.35
N HIS A 361 -12.62 36.46 6.68
CA HIS A 361 -12.05 37.66 7.29
C HIS A 361 -10.55 37.76 7.03
N LEU A 362 -9.80 36.69 7.30
CA LEU A 362 -8.35 36.68 7.15
C LEU A 362 -7.92 36.88 5.69
N SER A 363 -8.65 36.30 4.74
CA SER A 363 -8.44 36.51 3.30
C SER A 363 -8.64 37.97 2.90
N ARG A 364 -9.71 38.63 3.38
CA ARG A 364 -9.98 40.06 3.13
C ARG A 364 -8.92 40.97 3.76
N ASP A 365 -8.53 40.69 4.99
CA ASP A 365 -7.53 41.49 5.70
C ASP A 365 -6.16 41.38 5.02
N MET A 366 -5.74 40.17 4.67
CA MET A 366 -4.44 39.93 4.03
C MET A 366 -4.36 40.48 2.61
N THR A 367 -5.46 40.46 1.85
CA THR A 367 -5.52 41.11 0.53
C THR A 367 -5.51 42.64 0.63
N SER A 368 -6.19 43.22 1.63
CA SER A 368 -6.19 44.68 1.84
C SER A 368 -4.79 45.25 2.13
N ILE A 369 -3.94 44.48 2.83
CA ILE A 369 -2.55 44.86 3.13
C ILE A 369 -1.70 44.84 1.85
N ASN A 370 -1.99 43.96 0.88
CA ASN A 370 -1.29 43.94 -0.40
C ASN A 370 -1.72 45.13 -1.31
N ILE A 371 -2.95 45.60 -1.18
CA ILE A 371 -3.50 46.70 -2.00
C ILE A 371 -3.10 48.09 -1.47
N ARG A 372 -2.76 48.26 -0.18
CA ARG A 372 -2.39 49.56 0.40
C ARG A 372 -1.00 50.09 0.04
N ASN A 373 -0.22 49.38 -0.77
CA ASN A 373 1.19 49.71 -1.03
C ASN A 373 1.65 49.90 -2.50
N PRO A 374 0.80 50.02 -3.55
CA PRO A 374 1.26 50.42 -4.87
C PRO A 374 1.15 51.94 -5.16
N GLU A 375 0.49 52.75 -4.33
CA GLU A 375 0.06 54.12 -4.70
C GLU A 375 0.71 55.28 -3.92
N ASN A 376 1.97 55.16 -3.50
CA ASN A 376 2.75 56.32 -3.01
C ASN A 376 3.86 56.74 -3.99
N ALA A 377 3.59 56.65 -5.29
CA ALA A 377 4.31 57.39 -6.33
C ALA A 377 3.33 58.39 -6.96
N GLY A 378 3.23 59.57 -6.37
CA GLY A 378 2.38 60.65 -6.88
C GLY A 378 2.83 61.14 -8.27
N PRO A 379 1.92 61.68 -9.09
CA PRO A 379 2.21 62.08 -10.46
C PRO A 379 3.03 63.39 -10.50
N SER A 380 4.12 63.37 -11.26
CA SER A 380 4.90 64.56 -11.61
C SER A 380 4.07 65.48 -12.53
N SER A 381 3.68 66.63 -12.01
CA SER A 381 3.13 67.73 -12.82
C SER A 381 4.28 68.49 -13.49
N GLU A 382 4.12 68.74 -14.78
CA GLU A 382 5.00 69.46 -15.69
C GLU A 382 5.34 70.89 -15.24
N GLY A 383 6.54 71.36 -15.62
CA GLY A 383 6.97 72.74 -15.46
C GLY A 383 8.33 73.03 -16.11
N THR A 384 8.27 73.54 -17.33
CA THR A 384 9.29 74.10 -18.24
C THR A 384 10.58 74.71 -17.62
N ALA A 385 11.70 74.46 -18.30
CA ALA A 385 13.04 74.97 -18.04
C ALA A 385 13.19 76.50 -18.11
N SER A 386 14.03 77.08 -17.24
CA SER A 386 15.17 77.95 -17.63
C SER A 386 16.04 78.41 -16.43
N PHE A 387 17.33 78.55 -16.74
CA PHE A 387 18.56 78.83 -15.99
C PHE A 387 18.57 80.02 -15.00
N ILE A 388 19.37 79.95 -13.92
CA ILE A 388 20.65 80.70 -13.72
C ILE A 388 21.28 80.39 -12.32
N SER A 389 22.59 80.06 -12.40
CA SER A 389 23.73 80.18 -11.48
C SER A 389 23.60 80.69 -10.03
N GLY A 390 24.34 80.05 -9.09
CA GLY A 390 24.71 80.64 -7.80
C GLY A 390 25.26 79.64 -6.76
N ASP A 391 26.58 79.55 -6.69
CA ASP A 391 27.46 78.70 -5.88
C ASP A 391 27.32 78.81 -4.33
N ALA A 392 27.54 77.67 -3.63
CA ALA A 392 28.26 77.49 -2.35
C ALA A 392 27.63 76.44 -1.39
N THR A 393 28.15 75.20 -1.50
CA THR A 393 28.56 74.24 -0.43
C THR A 393 27.79 74.17 0.90
N GLU A 394 27.20 73.00 1.22
CA GLU A 394 27.66 72.06 2.28
C GLU A 394 26.69 70.88 2.51
N ASN A 395 27.29 69.68 2.63
CA ASN A 395 26.75 68.42 3.19
C ASN A 395 25.86 67.50 2.33
N GLU A 396 26.42 67.02 1.20
CA GLU A 396 26.13 65.67 0.68
C GLU A 396 26.82 64.62 1.54
N ALA A 397 26.07 63.94 2.42
CA ALA A 397 26.28 62.54 2.81
C ALA A 397 25.32 62.17 3.96
N LYS A 398 24.01 62.11 3.72
CA LYS A 398 23.06 61.52 4.70
C LYS A 398 21.64 61.27 4.16
N THR A 399 21.51 60.68 2.98
CA THR A 399 20.18 60.33 2.45
C THR A 399 20.06 58.89 1.93
N GLU A 400 21.08 58.04 2.08
CA GLU A 400 20.98 56.65 1.63
C GLU A 400 20.38 55.69 2.69
N PHE A 401 20.34 56.11 3.97
CA PHE A 401 19.90 55.23 5.07
C PHE A 401 18.43 55.37 5.48
N LYS A 402 17.67 56.29 4.88
CA LYS A 402 16.27 56.55 5.28
C LYS A 402 15.24 55.65 4.60
N GLU A 403 15.59 55.05 3.46
CA GLU A 403 14.62 54.32 2.62
C GLU A 403 14.60 52.81 2.85
N ARG A 404 15.66 52.21 3.42
CA ARG A 404 15.71 50.74 3.63
C ARG A 404 15.46 50.28 5.07
N TYR A 405 15.68 51.14 6.06
CA TYR A 405 15.56 50.79 7.47
C TYR A 405 14.89 51.97 8.18
N GLY A 406 13.72 51.76 8.80
CA GLY A 406 12.90 52.84 9.38
C GLY A 406 13.66 53.74 10.38
N GLN A 407 13.02 54.84 10.81
CA GLN A 407 13.61 55.87 11.68
C GLN A 407 14.37 55.28 12.88
N GLY A 408 15.70 55.23 12.78
CA GLY A 408 16.56 54.79 13.88
C GLY A 408 16.51 55.79 15.03
N PHE A 409 16.46 55.29 16.26
CA PHE A 409 16.59 56.12 17.46
C PHE A 409 18.07 56.24 17.86
N THR A 410 18.51 57.47 18.14
CA THR A 410 19.85 57.73 18.67
C THR A 410 19.86 57.45 20.17
N LEU A 411 20.64 56.45 20.60
CA LEU A 411 20.85 56.19 22.02
C LEU A 411 21.78 57.26 22.61
N THR A 412 21.35 57.91 23.68
CA THR A 412 22.20 58.86 24.43
C THR A 412 23.40 58.13 25.04
N PRO A 413 24.63 58.67 24.94
CA PRO A 413 25.81 58.02 25.50
C PRO A 413 25.68 57.88 27.02
N ARG A 414 25.94 56.67 27.54
CA ARG A 414 26.05 56.42 28.98
C ARG A 414 27.29 57.17 29.49
N SER A 415 27.08 58.15 30.37
CA SER A 415 28.16 58.84 31.07
C SER A 415 28.94 57.83 31.91
N SER A 416 30.18 57.55 31.52
CA SER A 416 31.13 56.80 32.35
C SER A 416 31.50 57.64 33.56
N THR A 417 31.00 57.26 34.72
CA THR A 417 31.47 57.80 36.01
C THR A 417 32.20 56.71 36.78
N SER A 418 33.52 56.95 36.93
CA SER A 418 34.39 56.54 38.05
C SER A 418 34.65 55.04 38.23
N THR A 419 35.84 54.55 38.59
CA THR A 419 36.97 55.16 39.30
C THR A 419 38.16 54.20 39.17
N VAL A 420 39.37 54.72 38.94
CA VAL A 420 40.63 53.99 39.20
C VAL A 420 41.34 54.75 40.31
N THR A 421 41.76 54.02 41.34
CA THR A 421 43.05 54.08 42.07
C THR A 421 42.89 53.93 43.58
N GLY A 422 43.71 53.03 44.16
CA GLY A 422 43.99 52.94 45.59
C GLY A 422 43.79 51.55 46.16
#